data_AF-A0A2V3I5N8-F1
#
_entry.id   AF-A0A2V3I5N8-F1
#
_cell.length_a   1.000
_cell.length_b   1.000
_cell.length_c   1.000
_cell.angle_alpha   90.00
_cell.angle_beta   90.00
_cell.angle_gamma   90.00
#
_symmetry.space_group_name_H-M   'P 1'
#
loop_
_entity.id
_entity.type
_entity.pdbx_description
1 polymer ?
#
loop_
_entity_poly.entity_id
_entity_poly.type
_entity_poly.pdbx_seq_one_letter_code
_entity_poly.pdbx_strand_id
1 'polypeptide(L)'
;MLNKVINKGQTLAIILRTTYKEKGINFFTPNEFSQQLAYMNHPSSYEIQPHMHNAVQREVQFTKEVLFIKSGKVRVDFYDDEKKYIESRVLVSGDVILLAFGGHGFEMLEDSEIIEVKQGPYVGEKDKTRFDPVSKDQIKIKE
;
A
#
# COMPACT_ATOMS: atom_id res chain seq x y z
N MET A 1 -11.88 4.72 6.96
CA MET A 1 -11.75 5.66 5.81
C MET A 1 -10.81 5.07 4.75
N LEU A 2 -11.00 5.43 3.47
CA LEU A 2 -10.04 5.13 2.40
C LEU A 2 -9.29 6.42 2.06
N ASN A 3 -7.96 6.40 2.10
CA ASN A 3 -7.12 7.54 1.73
C ASN A 3 -6.24 7.19 0.52
N LYS A 4 -5.99 8.16 -0.35
CA LYS A 4 -5.05 8.03 -1.47
C LYS A 4 -3.99 9.11 -1.37
N VAL A 5 -2.73 8.72 -1.57
CA VAL A 5 -1.61 9.65 -1.74
C VAL A 5 -1.38 9.80 -3.23
N ILE A 6 -1.58 11.01 -3.76
CA ILE A 6 -1.53 11.29 -5.19
C ILE A 6 -0.51 12.41 -5.44
N ASN A 7 0.40 12.21 -6.38
CA ASN A 7 1.33 13.23 -6.84
C ASN A 7 1.28 13.33 -8.36
N LYS A 8 1.05 14.53 -8.91
CA LYS A 8 0.97 14.80 -10.36
C LYS A 8 0.03 13.82 -11.12
N GLY A 9 -1.08 13.42 -10.51
CA GLY A 9 -2.05 12.47 -11.10
C GLY A 9 -1.69 10.99 -10.94
N GLN A 10 -0.51 10.65 -10.43
CA GLN A 10 -0.09 9.28 -10.14
C GLN A 10 -0.46 8.91 -8.69
N THR A 11 -1.03 7.72 -8.50
CA THR A 11 -1.32 7.19 -7.16
C THR A 11 -0.04 6.58 -6.58
N LEU A 12 0.52 7.20 -5.54
CA LEU A 12 1.68 6.67 -4.83
C LEU A 12 1.28 5.56 -3.86
N ALA A 13 0.18 5.76 -3.16
CA ALA A 13 -0.33 4.78 -2.19
C ALA A 13 -1.85 4.84 -2.01
N ILE A 14 -2.42 3.71 -1.60
CA ILE A 14 -3.81 3.59 -1.16
C ILE A 14 -3.80 3.03 0.27
N ILE A 15 -4.37 3.78 1.20
CA ILE A 15 -4.46 3.40 2.62
C ILE A 15 -5.91 3.05 2.94
N LEU A 16 -6.13 1.80 3.31
CA LEU A 16 -7.37 1.29 3.83
C LEU A 16 -7.30 1.32 5.36
N ARG A 17 -7.95 2.29 5.98
CA ARG A 17 -7.95 2.41 7.45
C ARG A 17 -8.74 1.27 8.08
N THR A 18 -8.34 0.84 9.27
CA THR A 18 -9.05 -0.18 10.08
C THR A 18 -10.53 0.17 10.30
N THR A 19 -10.87 1.46 10.29
CA THR A 19 -12.24 1.98 10.44
C THR A 19 -13.06 2.00 9.16
N TYR A 20 -12.48 1.64 8.00
CA TYR A 20 -13.23 1.60 6.74
C TYR A 20 -14.27 0.49 6.77
N LYS A 21 -15.50 0.82 6.37
CA LYS A 21 -16.60 -0.11 6.29
C LYS A 21 -17.53 0.30 5.16
N GLU A 22 -17.74 -0.62 4.23
CA GLU A 22 -18.70 -0.49 3.14
C GLU A 22 -19.39 -1.84 2.92
N LYS A 23 -20.51 -1.91 2.20
CA LYS A 23 -21.16 -3.20 1.90
C LYS A 23 -20.65 -3.74 0.56
N GLY A 24 -20.51 -5.05 0.44
CA GLY A 24 -20.16 -5.71 -0.82
C GLY A 24 -18.67 -5.70 -1.10
N ILE A 25 -18.31 -5.76 -2.39
CA ILE A 25 -16.94 -5.76 -2.90
C ILE A 25 -16.60 -4.41 -3.52
N ASN A 26 -15.48 -3.83 -3.11
CA ASN A 26 -15.00 -2.55 -3.60
C ASN A 26 -13.53 -2.67 -4.00
N PHE A 27 -13.24 -2.44 -5.28
CA PHE A 27 -11.88 -2.38 -5.79
C PHE A 27 -11.36 -0.94 -5.72
N PHE A 28 -10.17 -0.75 -5.15
CA PHE A 28 -9.59 0.58 -4.94
C PHE A 28 -8.50 0.94 -5.96
N THR A 29 -8.03 -0.07 -6.68
CA THR A 29 -7.01 0.02 -7.73
C THR A 29 -7.64 0.06 -9.12
N PRO A 30 -7.08 0.83 -10.06
CA PRO A 30 -7.40 0.71 -11.47
C PRO A 30 -7.13 -0.71 -12.03
N ASN A 31 -7.75 -1.05 -13.17
CA ASN A 31 -7.65 -2.38 -13.78
C ASN A 31 -6.25 -2.69 -14.35
N GLU A 32 -5.52 -1.65 -14.72
CA GLU A 32 -4.17 -1.72 -15.27
C GLU A 32 -3.09 -1.95 -14.21
N PHE A 33 -3.43 -1.87 -12.92
CA PHE A 33 -2.46 -2.16 -11.86
C PHE A 33 -2.14 -3.65 -11.85
N SER A 34 -0.84 -3.95 -11.83
CA SER A 34 -0.34 -5.31 -11.77
C SER A 34 -0.70 -6.02 -10.45
N GLN A 35 -1.00 -5.27 -9.38
CA GLN A 35 -1.51 -5.76 -8.11
C GLN A 35 -2.78 -4.99 -7.71
N GLN A 36 -3.84 -5.71 -7.33
CA GLN A 36 -5.13 -5.11 -6.97
C GLN A 36 -5.37 -5.15 -5.46
N LEU A 37 -5.98 -4.08 -4.93
CA LEU A 37 -6.47 -4.00 -3.57
C LEU A 37 -7.99 -3.88 -3.59
N ALA A 38 -8.66 -4.82 -2.94
CA ALA A 38 -10.11 -4.82 -2.79
C ALA A 38 -10.50 -5.05 -1.33
N TYR A 39 -11.61 -4.44 -0.91
CA TYR A 39 -12.28 -4.70 0.34
C TYR A 39 -13.58 -5.48 0.08
N MET A 40 -13.86 -6.46 0.93
CA MET A 40 -15.08 -7.27 0.86
C MET A 40 -15.74 -7.29 2.24
N ASN A 41 -17.04 -7.01 2.28
CA ASN A 41 -17.87 -7.14 3.48
C ASN A 41 -19.25 -7.66 3.08
N HIS A 42 -19.45 -8.95 3.31
CA HIS A 42 -20.69 -9.66 3.03
C HIS A 42 -21.40 -10.05 4.32
N PRO A 43 -22.75 -10.07 4.33
CA PRO A 43 -23.49 -10.55 5.49
C PRO A 43 -23.25 -12.05 5.73
N SER A 44 -23.58 -12.51 6.94
CA SER A 44 -23.59 -13.95 7.23
C SER A 44 -24.47 -14.71 6.23
N SER A 45 -24.09 -15.97 5.96
CA SER A 45 -24.71 -16.86 4.97
C SER A 45 -24.54 -16.47 3.50
N TYR A 46 -23.83 -15.37 3.17
CA TYR A 46 -23.42 -15.10 1.79
C TYR A 46 -22.24 -15.99 1.40
N GLU A 47 -22.34 -16.66 0.25
CA GLU A 47 -21.29 -17.55 -0.27
C GLU A 47 -20.61 -16.92 -1.49
N ILE A 48 -19.28 -16.83 -1.45
CA ILE A 48 -18.46 -16.59 -2.65
C ILE A 48 -18.19 -17.95 -3.27
N GLN A 49 -18.72 -18.17 -4.48
CA GLN A 49 -18.55 -19.45 -5.16
C GLN A 49 -17.06 -19.80 -5.36
N PRO A 50 -16.67 -21.08 -5.17
CA PRO A 50 -15.32 -21.54 -5.47
C PRO A 50 -14.96 -21.25 -6.94
N HIS A 51 -13.78 -20.69 -7.17
CA HIS A 51 -13.29 -20.40 -8.52
C HIS A 51 -11.76 -20.49 -8.57
N MET A 52 -11.24 -20.65 -9.79
CA MET A 52 -9.81 -20.57 -10.09
C MET A 52 -9.56 -19.39 -11.00
N HIS A 53 -8.42 -18.74 -10.84
CA HIS A 53 -7.97 -17.74 -11.80
C HIS A 53 -7.40 -18.41 -13.05
N ASN A 54 -7.81 -17.93 -14.23
CA ASN A 54 -7.28 -18.41 -15.49
C ASN A 54 -5.81 -18.01 -15.66
N ALA A 55 -5.04 -18.87 -16.32
CA ALA A 55 -3.70 -18.51 -16.77
C ALA A 55 -3.81 -17.37 -17.79
N VAL A 56 -3.22 -16.23 -17.45
CA VAL A 56 -3.18 -15.03 -18.30
C VAL A 56 -1.78 -14.46 -18.21
N GLN A 57 -1.16 -14.23 -19.36
CA GLN A 57 0.15 -13.58 -19.43
C GLN A 57 0.03 -12.13 -18.97
N ARG A 58 0.93 -11.71 -18.07
CA ARG A 58 1.00 -10.36 -17.53
C ARG A 58 2.44 -9.88 -17.55
N GLU A 59 2.62 -8.61 -17.87
CA GLU A 59 3.91 -7.94 -17.72
C GLU A 59 3.94 -7.20 -16.38
N VAL A 60 5.01 -7.38 -15.61
CA VAL A 60 5.24 -6.70 -14.33
C VAL A 60 6.54 -5.93 -14.44
N GLN A 61 6.43 -4.60 -14.52
CA GLN A 61 7.60 -3.72 -14.65
C GLN A 61 8.18 -3.31 -13.29
N PHE A 62 7.34 -3.26 -12.26
CA PHE A 62 7.72 -2.84 -10.92
C PHE A 62 7.05 -3.73 -9.89
N THR A 63 7.81 -4.13 -8.87
CA THR A 63 7.25 -4.79 -7.69
C THR A 63 6.42 -3.80 -6.90
N LYS A 64 5.17 -4.17 -6.64
CA LYS A 64 4.27 -3.48 -5.72
C LYS A 64 4.17 -4.27 -4.42
N GLU A 65 3.85 -3.60 -3.34
CA GLU A 65 3.71 -4.24 -2.03
C GLU A 65 2.48 -3.75 -1.28
N VAL A 66 1.85 -4.68 -0.56
CA VAL A 66 0.79 -4.40 0.41
C VAL A 66 1.32 -4.73 1.79
N LEU A 67 1.21 -3.77 2.71
CA LEU A 67 1.58 -3.94 4.11
C LEU A 67 0.32 -3.99 4.98
N PHE A 68 0.30 -4.92 5.92
CA PHE A 68 -0.68 -5.02 6.98
C PHE A 68 0.01 -4.67 8.29
N ILE A 69 -0.47 -3.62 8.96
CA ILE A 69 0.05 -3.26 10.28
C ILE A 69 -0.60 -4.19 11.29
N LYS A 70 0.13 -5.21 11.74
CA LYS A 70 -0.37 -6.20 12.70
C LYS A 70 -0.44 -5.61 14.11
N SER A 71 0.57 -4.84 14.50
CA SER A 71 0.63 -4.13 15.79
C SER A 71 1.49 -2.87 15.68
N GLY A 72 1.35 -1.95 16.63
CA GLY A 72 2.16 -0.74 16.74
C GLY A 72 1.68 0.45 15.90
N LYS A 73 2.63 1.36 15.62
CA LYS A 73 2.42 2.65 14.97
C LYS A 73 3.62 3.01 14.07
N VAL A 74 3.33 3.18 12.79
CA VAL A 74 4.35 3.32 11.74
C VAL A 74 4.12 4.62 10.97
N ARG A 75 5.15 5.44 10.80
CA ARG A 75 5.12 6.55 9.84
C ARG A 75 5.65 6.05 8.49
N VAL A 76 4.93 6.37 7.43
CA VAL A 76 5.36 6.17 6.04
C VAL A 76 5.66 7.54 5.43
N ASP A 77 6.82 7.69 4.82
CA ASP A 77 7.27 8.90 4.13
C ASP A 77 7.24 8.62 2.62
N PHE A 78 6.52 9.43 1.85
CA PHE A 78 6.34 9.24 0.40
C PHE A 78 7.24 10.17 -0.41
N TYR A 79 7.78 9.63 -1.50
CA TYR A 79 8.68 10.33 -2.43
C TYR A 79 8.20 10.11 -3.86
N ASP A 80 8.48 11.06 -4.75
CA ASP A 80 8.30 10.85 -6.18
C ASP A 80 9.45 10.08 -6.83
N ASP A 81 9.36 9.85 -8.14
CA ASP A 81 10.38 9.13 -8.92
C ASP A 81 11.72 9.90 -9.01
N GLU A 82 11.72 11.21 -8.72
CA GLU A 82 12.92 12.05 -8.59
C GLU A 82 13.48 12.03 -7.15
N LYS A 83 12.96 11.16 -6.28
CA LYS A 83 13.34 11.02 -4.86
C LYS A 83 13.01 12.27 -4.03
N LYS A 84 12.10 13.13 -4.49
CA LYS A 84 11.65 14.32 -3.76
C LYS A 84 10.55 13.94 -2.79
N TYR A 85 10.71 14.34 -1.53
CA TYR A 85 9.71 14.12 -0.49
C TYR A 85 8.40 14.84 -0.79
N ILE A 86 7.28 14.15 -0.57
CA ILE A 86 5.93 14.66 -0.81
C ILE A 86 5.20 14.93 0.51
N GLU A 87 4.98 13.89 1.31
CA GLU A 87 4.25 13.94 2.58
C GLU A 87 4.43 12.63 3.35
N SER A 88 3.96 12.62 4.61
CA SER A 88 3.95 11.42 5.45
C SER A 88 2.54 11.06 5.89
N ARG A 89 2.32 9.78 6.19
CA ARG A 89 1.13 9.26 6.87
C ARG A 89 1.53 8.40 8.05
N VAL A 90 0.70 8.40 9.08
CA VAL A 90 0.83 7.45 10.19
C VAL A 90 -0.19 6.35 9.99
N LEU A 91 0.26 5.11 10.07
CA LEU A 91 -0.54 3.90 10.06
C LEU A 91 -0.53 3.29 11.45
N VAL A 92 -1.66 2.71 11.84
CA VAL A 92 -1.84 2.04 13.13
C VAL A 92 -2.28 0.60 12.92
N SER A 93 -2.34 -0.16 14.01
CA SER A 93 -2.81 -1.56 14.01
C SER A 93 -4.12 -1.72 13.25
N GLY A 94 -4.15 -2.67 12.32
CA GLY A 94 -5.29 -2.98 11.45
C GLY A 94 -5.38 -2.13 10.17
N ASP A 95 -4.56 -1.09 10.01
CA ASP A 95 -4.47 -0.38 8.73
C ASP A 95 -3.75 -1.26 7.68
N VAL A 96 -4.18 -1.11 6.43
CA VAL A 96 -3.58 -1.75 5.27
C VAL A 96 -3.16 -0.66 4.28
N ILE A 97 -1.96 -0.78 3.70
CA ILE A 97 -1.47 0.14 2.68
C ILE A 97 -1.00 -0.63 1.45
N LEU A 98 -1.47 -0.23 0.27
CA LEU A 98 -0.85 -0.59 -1.01
C LEU A 98 0.11 0.53 -1.42
N LEU A 99 1.37 0.18 -1.66
CA LEU A 99 2.39 1.07 -2.21
C LEU A 99 2.47 0.85 -3.72
N ALA A 100 1.90 1.80 -4.47
CA ALA A 100 1.66 1.68 -5.89
C ALA A 100 2.76 2.30 -6.74
N PHE A 101 3.24 3.51 -6.46
CA PHE A 101 4.30 4.17 -7.24
C PHE A 101 5.12 5.12 -6.37
N GLY A 102 6.22 5.63 -6.93
CA GLY A 102 7.18 6.45 -6.22
C GLY A 102 8.03 5.67 -5.21
N GLY A 103 8.78 6.43 -4.41
CA GLY A 103 9.57 5.90 -3.29
C GLY A 103 8.79 5.98 -1.98
N HIS A 104 9.18 5.14 -1.03
CA HIS A 104 8.67 5.21 0.34
C HIS A 104 9.76 4.86 1.34
N GLY A 105 9.65 5.43 2.54
CA GLY A 105 10.45 5.08 3.71
C GLY A 105 9.55 4.87 4.93
N PHE A 106 10.05 4.17 5.94
CA PHE A 106 9.31 3.89 7.15
C PHE A 106 10.11 4.30 8.40
N GLU A 107 9.42 4.91 9.37
CA GLU A 107 9.93 5.09 10.73
C GLU A 107 8.92 4.47 11.70
N MET A 108 9.39 3.53 12.53
CA MET A 108 8.57 2.94 13.58
C MET A 108 8.47 3.95 14.72
N LEU A 109 7.27 4.48 14.97
CA LEU A 109 7.03 5.43 16.07
C LEU A 109 6.83 4.68 17.40
N GLU A 110 6.41 3.42 17.31
CA GLU A 110 6.27 2.45 18.39
C GLU A 110 6.76 1.08 17.88
N ASP A 111 7.07 0.15 18.79
CA ASP A 111 7.35 -1.25 18.42
C ASP A 111 6.20 -1.79 17.57
N SER A 112 6.54 -2.25 16.36
CA SER A 112 5.54 -2.55 15.33
C SER A 112 5.82 -3.88 14.64
N GLU A 113 4.76 -4.64 14.39
CA GLU A 113 4.81 -5.83 13.54
C GLU A 113 4.10 -5.52 12.22
N ILE A 114 4.76 -5.83 11.10
CA ILE A 114 4.24 -5.59 9.75
C ILE A 114 4.27 -6.90 8.98
N ILE A 115 3.17 -7.23 8.31
CA ILE A 115 3.12 -8.33 7.33
C ILE A 115 3.19 -7.70 5.94
N GLU A 116 4.12 -8.16 5.12
CA GLU A 116 4.32 -7.67 3.76
C GLU A 116 3.90 -8.74 2.73
N VAL A 117 3.14 -8.32 1.72
CA VAL A 117 2.77 -9.13 0.55
C VAL A 117 3.25 -8.42 -0.70
N LYS A 118 4.27 -8.98 -1.36
CA LYS A 118 4.87 -8.44 -2.58
C LYS A 118 4.36 -9.14 -3.84
N GLN A 119 4.29 -8.38 -4.91
CA GLN A 119 4.13 -8.93 -6.25
C GLN A 119 5.40 -9.68 -6.69
N GLY A 120 5.24 -10.89 -7.23
CA GLY A 120 6.30 -11.63 -7.89
C GLY A 120 6.33 -11.43 -9.41
N PRO A 121 7.33 -11.97 -10.11
CA PRO A 121 8.44 -12.80 -9.58
C PRO A 121 9.44 -11.99 -8.75
N TYR A 122 9.90 -12.56 -7.63
CA TYR A 122 10.84 -11.87 -6.73
C TYR A 122 12.27 -11.91 -7.27
N VAL A 123 12.90 -10.73 -7.39
CA VAL A 123 14.26 -10.59 -7.93
C VAL A 123 15.32 -10.23 -6.86
N GLY A 124 14.96 -10.28 -5.58
CA GLY A 124 15.89 -10.01 -4.46
C GLY A 124 16.25 -8.54 -4.31
N GLU A 125 17.47 -8.25 -3.83
CA GLU A 125 17.95 -6.88 -3.62
C GLU A 125 18.00 -6.03 -4.90
N LYS A 126 18.01 -6.65 -6.08
CA LYS A 126 17.97 -5.94 -7.37
C LYS A 126 16.66 -5.18 -7.60
N ASP A 127 15.64 -5.44 -6.78
CA ASP A 127 14.32 -4.82 -6.84
C ASP A 127 14.28 -3.39 -6.26
N LYS A 128 15.35 -2.95 -5.58
CA LYS A 128 15.34 -1.70 -4.81
C LYS A 128 16.53 -0.80 -5.14
N THR A 129 16.24 0.49 -5.31
CA THR A 129 17.25 1.56 -5.24
C THR A 129 17.03 2.34 -3.95
N ARG A 130 18.07 2.43 -3.10
CA ARG A 130 18.02 3.17 -1.83
C ARG A 130 18.53 4.61 -2.00
N PHE A 131 18.05 5.51 -1.16
CA PHE A 131 18.44 6.92 -1.10
C PHE A 131 18.19 7.48 0.30
N ASP A 132 18.79 8.64 0.59
CA ASP A 132 18.68 9.27 1.91
C ASP A 132 17.25 9.79 2.17
N PRO A 133 16.73 9.61 3.39
CA PRO A 133 15.40 10.10 3.74
C PRO A 133 15.40 11.63 3.87
N VAL A 134 14.20 12.21 3.82
CA VAL A 134 14.00 13.62 4.17
C VAL A 134 14.43 13.88 5.63
N SER A 135 14.92 15.09 5.92
CA SER A 135 15.27 15.47 7.28
C SER A 135 14.03 15.52 8.19
N LYS A 136 14.20 15.16 9.47
CA LYS A 136 13.09 15.04 10.44
C LYS A 136 12.32 16.35 10.64
N ASP A 137 13.00 17.50 10.55
CA ASP A 137 12.39 18.84 10.67
C ASP A 137 11.51 19.22 9.47
N GLN A 138 11.62 18.51 8.34
CA GLN A 138 10.85 18.77 7.12
C GLN A 138 9.67 17.81 6.95
N ILE A 139 9.46 16.88 7.89
CA ILE A 139 8.37 15.91 7.87
C ILE A 139 7.02 16.63 7.99
N LYS A 140 6.14 16.36 7.03
CA LYS A 140 4.77 16.86 6.95
C LYS A 140 3.79 15.69 7.04
N ILE A 141 3.39 15.37 8.26
CA ILE A 141 2.34 14.38 8.49
C ILE A 141 1.00 14.97 8.08
N LYS A 142 0.27 14.28 7.23
CA LYS A 142 -1.14 14.57 6.96
C LYS A 142 -2.01 13.41 7.45
N GLU A 143 -3.32 13.64 7.47
CA GLU A 143 -4.32 12.63 7.83
C GLU A 143 -4.63 11.66 6.68
#